data_AF-A0A6B3F3F8-F1
#
_entry.id   AF-A0A6B3F3F8-F1
#
_cell.length_a   1.000
_cell.length_b   1.000
_cell.length_c   1.000
_cell.angle_alpha   90.00
_cell.angle_beta   90.00
_cell.angle_gamma   90.00
#
_symmetry.space_group_name_H-M   'P 1'
#
loop_
_entity.id
_entity.type
_entity.pdbx_description
1 polymer ?
#
loop_
_entity_poly.entity_id
_entity_poly.type
_entity_poly.pdbx_seq_one_letter_code
_entity_poly.pdbx_strand_id
1 'polypeptide(L)'
;FTYINPNTGTGCLIFDNNTGPSQYMYLKVCKMDGTACKTDSGTFSEYAGPLYVTPSACAQVTAKMGKTSSSLYINYTSEYAFPCG
;
A
#
# COMPACT_ATOMS: atom_id res chain seq x y z
N PHE A 1 -6.64 -1.86 -3.00
CA PHE A 1 -7.81 -1.20 -2.42
C PHE A 1 -7.42 -0.22 -1.32
N THR A 2 -8.08 0.94 -1.28
CA THR A 2 -7.92 1.98 -0.27
C THR A 2 -9.26 2.26 0.39
N TYR A 3 -9.29 2.34 1.71
CA TYR A 3 -10.49 2.66 2.49
C TYR A 3 -10.19 3.83 3.43
N ILE A 4 -11.16 4.72 3.63
CA ILE A 4 -11.04 5.86 4.55
C ILE A 4 -12.18 5.80 5.54
N ASN A 5 -11.87 5.84 6.83
CA ASN A 5 -12.87 6.09 7.86
C ASN A 5 -13.05 7.61 8.02
N PRO A 6 -14.19 8.19 7.59
CA PRO A 6 -14.40 9.64 7.62
C PRO A 6 -14.47 10.21 9.05
N ASN A 7 -14.81 9.38 10.05
CA ASN A 7 -14.91 9.82 11.44
C ASN A 7 -13.54 9.98 12.10
N THR A 8 -12.53 9.22 11.66
CA THR A 8 -11.19 9.23 12.27
C THR A 8 -10.10 9.78 11.34
N GLY A 9 -10.41 9.96 10.05
CA GLY A 9 -9.42 10.27 9.01
C GLY A 9 -8.41 9.15 8.76
N THR A 10 -8.65 7.95 9.30
CA THR A 10 -7.76 6.79 9.15
C THR A 10 -7.95 6.14 7.79
N GLY A 11 -6.85 5.97 7.07
CA GLY A 11 -6.78 5.26 5.82
C GLY A 11 -6.30 3.83 6.05
N CYS A 12 -6.82 2.90 5.26
CA CYS A 12 -6.39 1.51 5.20
C CYS A 12 -6.04 1.15 3.76
N LEU A 13 -4.92 0.46 3.58
CA LEU A 13 -4.50 -0.09 2.29
C LEU A 13 -4.40 -1.61 2.35
N ILE A 14 -4.97 -2.23 1.33
CA ILE A 14 -4.82 -3.65 1.03
C ILE A 14 -4.37 -3.74 -0.42
N PHE A 15 -3.33 -4.52 -0.69
CA PHE A 15 -2.85 -4.74 -2.04
C PHE A 15 -3.10 -6.19 -2.43
N ASP A 16 -3.94 -6.39 -3.43
CA ASP A 16 -4.58 -7.66 -3.73
C ASP A 16 -3.83 -8.43 -4.84
N ASN A 17 -3.71 -9.74 -4.70
CA ASN A 17 -3.05 -10.63 -5.64
C ASN A 17 -4.08 -11.38 -6.51
N ASN A 18 -4.53 -10.72 -7.58
CA ASN A 18 -5.43 -11.33 -8.57
C ASN A 18 -4.70 -12.11 -9.68
N THR A 19 -3.46 -12.57 -9.44
CA THR A 19 -2.65 -13.22 -10.49
C THR A 19 -2.79 -14.74 -10.53
N GLY A 20 -3.29 -15.36 -9.45
CA GLY A 20 -3.39 -16.82 -9.30
C GLY A 20 -2.32 -17.42 -8.38
N PRO A 21 -1.01 -17.42 -8.75
CA PRO A 21 0.03 -17.93 -7.88
C PRO A 21 0.46 -16.88 -6.84
N SER A 22 1.19 -17.32 -5.81
CA SER A 22 1.78 -16.39 -4.85
C SER A 22 2.83 -15.50 -5.52
N GLN A 23 2.82 -14.22 -5.17
CA GLN A 23 3.68 -13.20 -5.78
C GLN A 23 4.51 -12.51 -4.71
N TYR A 24 5.70 -12.05 -5.09
CA TYR A 24 6.39 -11.04 -4.29
C TYR A 24 5.52 -9.78 -4.30
N MET A 25 5.19 -9.29 -3.11
CA MET A 25 4.46 -8.05 -2.92
C MET A 25 5.20 -7.18 -1.92
N TYR A 26 5.14 -5.88 -2.16
CA TYR A 26 5.62 -4.85 -1.25
C TYR A 26 4.59 -3.74 -1.22
N LEU A 27 4.00 -3.53 -0.05
CA LEU A 27 3.08 -2.44 0.22
C LEU A 27 3.70 -1.56 1.30
N LYS A 28 3.79 -0.27 1.06
CA LYS A 28 4.24 0.72 2.05
C LYS A 28 3.32 1.92 2.02
N VAL A 29 3.07 2.47 3.20
CA VAL A 29 2.36 3.73 3.39
C VAL A 29 3.09 4.58 4.40
N CYS A 30 3.22 5.88 4.13
CA CYS A 30 3.76 6.87 5.04
C CYS A 30 2.77 8.02 5.18
N LYS A 31 2.91 8.82 6.24
CA LYS A 31 2.28 10.14 6.28
C LYS A 31 2.82 11.03 5.15
N MET A 32 2.14 12.15 4.88
CA MET A 32 2.51 13.10 3.81
C MET A 32 3.97 13.57 3.91
N ASP A 33 4.48 13.76 5.13
CA ASP A 33 5.87 14.18 5.40
C ASP A 33 6.91 13.05 5.25
N GLY A 34 6.48 11.86 4.79
CA GLY A 34 7.32 10.68 4.68
C GLY A 34 7.62 9.98 6.01
N THR A 35 7.02 10.42 7.13
CA THR A 35 7.22 9.80 8.45
C THR A 35 6.19 8.72 8.76
N ALA A 36 6.39 8.03 9.89
CA ALA A 36 5.49 7.00 10.42
C ALA A 36 5.11 5.92 9.38
N CYS A 37 6.08 5.52 8.57
CA CYS A 37 5.87 4.54 7.52
C CYS A 37 5.57 3.16 8.09
N LYS A 38 4.62 2.47 7.47
CA LYS A 38 4.36 1.05 7.66
C LYS A 38 4.61 0.32 6.36
N THR A 39 5.15 -0.89 6.47
CA THR A 39 5.48 -1.73 5.32
C THR A 39 4.99 -3.14 5.59
N ASP A 40 4.44 -3.77 4.56
CA ASP A 40 4.20 -5.20 4.50
C ASP A 40 4.83 -5.73 3.21
N SER A 41 5.67 -6.75 3.34
CA SER A 41 6.47 -7.26 2.23
C SER A 41 6.75 -8.74 2.40
N GLY A 42 6.64 -9.48 1.31
CA GLY A 42 6.79 -10.93 1.33
C GLY A 42 6.21 -11.58 0.10
N THR A 43 6.02 -12.89 0.17
CA THR A 43 5.36 -13.67 -0.87
C THR A 43 3.96 -14.02 -0.39
N PHE A 44 2.93 -13.48 -1.03
CA PHE A 44 1.54 -13.65 -0.61
C PHE A 44 0.71 -14.31 -1.71
N SER A 45 -0.15 -15.23 -1.31
CA SER A 45 -1.15 -15.86 -2.20
C SER A 45 -2.35 -14.95 -2.44
N GLU A 46 -2.74 -14.16 -1.44
CA GLU A 46 -4.00 -13.41 -1.45
C GLU A 46 -3.77 -11.89 -1.48
N TYR A 47 -3.15 -11.32 -0.44
CA TYR A 47 -2.92 -9.88 -0.39
C TYR A 47 -1.77 -9.52 0.57
N ALA A 48 -1.25 -8.31 0.42
CA ALA A 48 -0.43 -7.61 1.40
C ALA A 48 -1.24 -6.51 2.11
N GLY A 49 -0.99 -6.28 3.39
CA GLY A 49 -1.78 -5.44 4.29
C GLY A 49 -2.70 -6.25 5.21
N PRO A 50 -3.66 -5.61 5.90
CA PRO A 50 -4.00 -4.19 5.85
C PRO A 50 -2.95 -3.29 6.52
N LEU A 51 -2.58 -2.19 5.86
CA LEU A 51 -1.76 -1.13 6.46
C LEU A 51 -2.58 0.11 6.77
N TYR A 52 -2.46 0.62 8.00
CA TYR A 52 -3.23 1.76 8.49
C TYR A 52 -2.40 3.02 8.67
N VAL A 53 -2.91 4.18 8.23
CA VAL A 53 -2.28 5.50 8.37
C VAL A 53 -3.28 6.55 8.86
N THR A 54 -2.86 7.40 9.79
CA THR A 54 -3.66 8.51 10.33
C THR A 54 -2.77 9.74 10.55
N PRO A 55 -3.11 10.92 9.99
CA PRO A 55 -4.18 11.14 9.00
C PRO A 55 -3.84 10.44 7.67
N SER A 56 -4.85 10.08 6.90
CA SER A 56 -4.67 9.49 5.56
C SER A 56 -4.50 10.50 4.44
N ALA A 57 -4.87 11.76 4.67
CA ALA A 57 -4.74 12.81 3.66
C ALA A 57 -3.29 12.89 3.14
N CYS A 58 -3.14 12.87 1.81
CA CYS A 58 -1.84 12.88 1.11
C CYS A 58 -0.83 11.82 1.56
N ALA A 59 -1.28 10.71 2.17
CA ALA A 59 -0.35 9.66 2.57
C ALA A 59 0.32 9.05 1.34
N GLN A 60 1.66 8.98 1.40
CA GLN A 60 2.47 8.45 0.32
C GLN A 60 2.38 6.92 0.31
N VAL A 61 2.19 6.35 -0.88
CA VAL A 61 1.98 4.91 -1.04
C VAL A 61 2.97 4.34 -2.05
N THR A 62 3.56 3.20 -1.70
CA THR A 62 4.33 2.37 -2.61
C THR A 62 3.66 1.00 -2.69
N ALA A 63 3.37 0.54 -3.90
CA ALA A 63 2.86 -0.80 -4.15
C ALA A 63 3.69 -1.44 -5.26
N LYS A 64 4.32 -2.58 -4.97
CA LYS A 64 5.12 -3.33 -5.93
C LYS A 64 4.71 -4.78 -5.93
N MET A 65 4.60 -5.37 -7.12
CA MET A 65 4.25 -6.77 -7.29
C MET A 65 5.10 -7.39 -8.39
N GLY A 66 5.57 -8.62 -8.17
CA GLY A 66 6.55 -9.25 -9.03
C GLY A 66 6.71 -10.73 -8.77
N LYS A 67 7.50 -11.40 -9.61
CA LYS A 67 8.03 -12.73 -9.28
C LYS A 67 9.05 -12.63 -8.13
N THR A 68 9.82 -11.54 -8.13
CA THR A 68 10.82 -11.20 -7.11
C THR A 68 10.87 -9.69 -6.94
N SER A 69 11.61 -9.20 -5.94
CA SER A 69 11.85 -7.77 -5.73
C SER A 69 12.55 -7.06 -6.90
N SER A 70 13.25 -7.82 -7.76
CA SER A 70 13.96 -7.30 -8.94
C SER A 70 13.21 -7.55 -10.26
N SER A 71 12.11 -8.32 -10.24
CA SER A 71 11.30 -8.65 -11.41
C SER A 71 9.85 -8.28 -11.13
N LEU A 72 9.57 -6.99 -11.27
CA LEU A 72 8.29 -6.37 -10.96
C LEU A 72 7.46 -6.18 -12.24
N TYR A 73 6.17 -6.50 -12.16
CA TYR A 73 5.19 -6.09 -13.17
C TYR A 73 4.28 -4.96 -12.65
N ILE A 74 4.18 -4.77 -11.32
CA ILE A 74 3.66 -3.54 -10.71
C ILE A 74 4.82 -2.85 -9.98
N ASN A 75 5.04 -1.58 -10.28
CA ASN A 75 5.99 -0.72 -9.57
C ASN A 75 5.42 0.69 -9.43
N TYR A 76 4.50 0.84 -8.48
CA TYR A 76 3.76 2.06 -8.23
C TYR A 76 4.32 2.79 -7.02
N THR A 77 4.62 4.07 -7.17
CA THR A 77 4.93 4.99 -6.07
C THR A 77 4.12 6.26 -6.31
N SER A 78 3.39 6.71 -5.29
CA SER A 78 2.42 7.80 -5.43
C SER A 78 2.36 8.70 -4.22
N GLU A 79 1.92 9.94 -4.49
CA GLU A 79 1.52 10.95 -3.52
C GLU A 79 -0.01 11.04 -3.32
N TYR A 80 -0.83 10.34 -4.12
CA TYR A 80 -2.28 10.58 -4.26
C TYR A 80 -3.19 9.36 -4.05
N ALA A 81 -2.71 8.29 -3.40
CA ALA A 81 -3.57 7.14 -3.11
C ALA A 81 -4.72 7.49 -2.13
N PHE A 82 -4.58 8.59 -1.41
CA PHE A 82 -5.61 9.22 -0.60
C PHE A 82 -5.80 10.67 -1.04
N PRO A 83 -7.01 11.22 -0.95
CA PRO A 83 -7.26 12.61 -1.30
C PRO A 83 -6.43 13.56 -0.44
N CYS A 84 -5.78 14.50 -1.11
CA CYS A 84 -5.35 15.76 -0.53
C CYS A 84 -6.56 16.70 -0.61
N GLY A 85 -6.98 17.29 0.50
CA GLY A 85 -8.13 18.21 0.51
C GLY A 85 -7.98 19.39 -0.44
#